data_AF-A0A1Y1K3J2-F1
#
_entry.id   AF-A0A1Y1K3J2-F1
#
_cell.length_a   1.000
_cell.length_b   1.000
_cell.length_c   1.000
_cell.angle_alpha   90.00
_cell.angle_beta   90.00
_cell.angle_gamma   90.00
#
_symmetry.space_group_name_H-M   'P 1'
#
loop_
_entity.id
_entity.type
_entity.pdbx_description
1 polymer ?
#
loop_
_entity_poly.entity_id
_entity_poly.type
_entity_poly.pdbx_seq_one_letter_code
_entity_poly.pdbx_strand_id
1 'polypeptide(L)'
;MSVLCHMALRMVSQTTLKESLSQYEESRPFCTNAHLRPPEDFLQRTLMAAFLLRCLQKTNYFIDGEGNDDDVPNEEEQKIGELLLYNLEMLQFNAHEIYETRYEQENELENAKIGYIAVALYPTVALFNHECYPAVTRHFVGRSIVITAVRPLKLGDVIAENYGPIFTRKPLISRQKALSSRYWFECKCEACSQDWPSFETGLETITNRLRYWERESM
;
A
#
# COMPACT_ATOMS: atom_id res chain seq x y z
N MET A 1 -11.48 -4.76 1.98
CA MET A 1 -12.38 -3.75 1.36
C MET A 1 -12.89 -2.71 2.35
N SER A 2 -13.48 -3.07 3.50
CA SER A 2 -14.09 -2.10 4.43
C SER A 2 -13.19 -0.92 4.83
N VAL A 3 -11.93 -1.18 5.22
CA VAL A 3 -11.01 -0.11 5.64
C VAL A 3 -10.62 0.83 4.48
N LEU A 4 -10.52 0.29 3.25
CA LEU A 4 -10.21 1.09 2.06
C LEU A 4 -11.42 1.93 1.63
N CYS A 5 -12.64 1.40 1.75
CA CYS A 5 -13.85 2.17 1.53
C CYS A 5 -13.95 3.35 2.51
N HIS A 6 -13.63 3.11 3.79
CA HIS A 6 -13.60 4.19 4.79
C HIS A 6 -12.53 5.25 4.46
N MET A 7 -11.34 4.81 4.04
CA MET A 7 -10.27 5.73 3.63
C MET A 7 -10.63 6.52 2.37
N ALA A 8 -11.18 5.89 1.34
CA ALA A 8 -11.66 6.56 0.12
C ALA A 8 -12.74 7.60 0.43
N LEU A 9 -13.68 7.27 1.32
CA LEU A 9 -14.70 8.22 1.77
C LEU A 9 -14.08 9.40 2.51
N ARG A 10 -13.12 9.16 3.41
CA ARG A 10 -12.43 10.23 4.14
C ARG A 10 -11.58 11.12 3.23
N MET A 11 -10.95 10.58 2.20
CA MET A 11 -10.19 11.39 1.24
C MET A 11 -11.06 12.45 0.56
N VAL A 12 -12.34 12.14 0.34
CA VAL A 12 -13.32 13.09 -0.20
C VAL A 12 -13.90 13.98 0.91
N SER A 13 -14.46 13.39 1.96
CA SER A 13 -15.24 14.10 2.98
C SER A 13 -14.44 14.96 3.96
N GLN A 14 -13.11 14.83 3.99
CA GLN A 14 -12.25 15.74 4.75
C GLN A 14 -11.87 17.02 3.99
N THR A 15 -12.37 17.17 2.77
CA THR A 15 -12.23 18.38 1.95
C THR A 15 -13.60 18.93 1.58
N THR A 16 -13.64 20.17 1.11
CA THR A 16 -14.86 20.76 0.55
C THR A 16 -15.17 20.15 -0.82
N LEU A 17 -16.43 20.22 -1.26
CA LEU A 17 -16.82 19.79 -2.61
C LEU A 17 -15.93 20.44 -3.69
N LYS A 18 -15.69 21.76 -3.57
CA LYS A 18 -14.84 22.52 -4.49
C LYS A 18 -13.40 21.97 -4.55
N GLU A 19 -12.81 21.64 -3.41
CA GLU A 19 -11.46 21.06 -3.35
C GLU A 19 -11.42 19.66 -3.96
N SER A 20 -12.42 18.82 -3.68
CA SER A 20 -12.53 17.49 -4.28
C SER A 20 -12.70 17.55 -5.81
N LEU A 21 -13.49 18.50 -6.32
CA LEU A 21 -13.64 18.71 -7.76
C LEU A 21 -12.34 19.21 -8.40
N SER A 22 -11.54 20.04 -7.72
CA SER A 22 -10.20 20.42 -8.18
C SER A 22 -9.28 19.21 -8.30
N GLN A 23 -9.26 18.35 -7.28
CA GLN A 23 -8.45 17.12 -7.29
C GLN A 23 -8.86 16.15 -8.40
N TYR A 24 -10.14 16.14 -8.77
CA TYR A 24 -10.63 15.31 -9.87
C TYR A 24 -9.92 15.65 -11.20
N GLU A 25 -9.68 16.95 -11.44
CA GLU A 25 -9.05 17.49 -12.66
C GLU A 25 -7.51 17.37 -12.66
N GLU A 26 -6.90 17.09 -11.52
CA GLU A 26 -5.44 16.95 -11.38
C GLU A 26 -4.93 15.60 -11.92
N SER A 27 -3.67 15.61 -12.39
CA SER A 27 -2.98 14.38 -12.79
C SER A 27 -2.77 13.48 -11.57
N ARG A 28 -3.13 12.21 -11.68
CA ARG A 28 -3.10 11.26 -10.57
C ARG A 28 -1.91 10.31 -10.71
N PRO A 29 -0.84 10.47 -9.90
CA PRO A 29 0.42 9.74 -10.12
C PRO A 29 0.39 8.29 -9.61
N PHE A 30 -0.67 7.88 -8.91
CA PHE A 30 -0.73 6.58 -8.26
C PHE A 30 -1.15 5.46 -9.20
N CYS A 31 -0.51 4.31 -9.02
CA CYS A 31 -0.81 3.12 -9.81
C CYS A 31 -2.18 2.54 -9.45
N THR A 32 -3.04 2.37 -10.45
CA THR A 32 -4.33 1.65 -10.33
C THR A 32 -4.28 0.24 -10.91
N ASN A 33 -3.24 -0.10 -11.66
CA ASN A 33 -3.18 -1.30 -12.50
C ASN A 33 -4.47 -1.53 -13.32
N ALA A 34 -5.13 -0.46 -13.78
CA ALA A 34 -6.43 -0.56 -14.46
C ALA A 34 -6.43 -1.53 -15.65
N HIS A 35 -5.34 -1.58 -16.41
CA HIS A 35 -5.17 -2.49 -17.56
C HIS A 35 -5.07 -3.98 -17.20
N LEU A 36 -4.77 -4.32 -15.93
CA LEU A 36 -4.72 -5.69 -15.43
C LEU A 36 -5.98 -6.07 -14.63
N ARG A 37 -6.87 -5.11 -14.37
CA ARG A 37 -7.97 -5.28 -13.43
C ARG A 37 -9.04 -6.22 -14.00
N PRO A 38 -9.38 -7.32 -13.30
CA PRO A 38 -10.46 -8.20 -13.73
C PRO A 38 -11.84 -7.49 -13.65
N PRO A 39 -12.79 -7.84 -14.54
CA PRO A 39 -14.13 -7.26 -14.52
C PRO A 39 -14.87 -7.43 -13.18
N GLU A 40 -14.67 -8.56 -12.50
CA GLU A 40 -15.29 -8.83 -11.18
C GLU A 40 -14.83 -7.83 -10.11
N ASP A 41 -13.51 -7.59 -10.03
CA ASP A 41 -12.95 -6.63 -9.06
C ASP A 41 -13.37 -5.19 -9.43
N PHE A 42 -13.39 -4.85 -10.72
CA PHE A 42 -13.89 -3.55 -11.20
C PHE A 42 -15.36 -3.32 -10.81
N LEU A 43 -16.21 -4.33 -11.03
CA LEU A 43 -17.63 -4.28 -10.65
C LEU A 43 -17.78 -4.09 -9.14
N GLN A 44 -17.03 -4.85 -8.33
CA GLN A 44 -17.09 -4.74 -6.88
C GLN A 44 -16.72 -3.33 -6.39
N ARG A 45 -15.69 -2.72 -6.97
CA ARG A 45 -15.28 -1.34 -6.63
C ARG A 45 -16.29 -0.31 -7.10
N THR A 46 -16.84 -0.48 -8.28
CA THR A 46 -17.89 0.39 -8.82
C THR A 46 -19.12 0.37 -7.92
N LEU A 47 -19.56 -0.81 -7.47
CA LEU A 47 -20.66 -0.95 -6.51
C LEU A 47 -20.36 -0.27 -5.18
N MET A 48 -19.13 -0.39 -4.67
CA MET A 48 -18.73 0.30 -3.43
C MET A 48 -18.64 1.82 -3.62
N ALA A 49 -18.13 2.30 -4.75
CA ALA A 49 -18.09 3.73 -5.07
C ALA A 49 -19.49 4.31 -5.17
N ALA A 50 -20.41 3.63 -5.86
CA ALA A 50 -21.81 4.03 -5.95
C ALA A 50 -22.50 4.03 -4.57
N PHE A 51 -22.24 3.02 -3.74
CA PHE A 51 -22.75 2.98 -2.37
C PHE A 51 -22.24 4.17 -1.54
N LEU A 52 -20.94 4.46 -1.59
CA LEU A 52 -20.33 5.59 -0.89
C LEU A 52 -20.86 6.93 -1.41
N LEU A 53 -21.10 7.06 -2.71
CA LEU A 53 -21.73 8.24 -3.32
C LEU A 53 -23.15 8.43 -2.79
N ARG A 54 -23.97 7.36 -2.73
CA ARG A 54 -25.30 7.42 -2.11
C ARG A 54 -25.21 7.87 -0.65
N CYS A 55 -24.21 7.42 0.11
CA CYS A 55 -23.99 7.91 1.47
C CYS A 55 -23.75 9.42 1.48
N LEU A 56 -22.90 9.96 0.60
CA LEU A 56 -22.62 11.41 0.52
C LEU A 56 -23.85 12.21 0.06
N GLN A 57 -24.67 11.69 -0.86
CA GLN A 57 -25.91 12.34 -1.31
C GLN A 57 -26.95 12.44 -0.18
N LYS A 58 -26.93 11.51 0.78
CA LYS A 58 -27.78 11.58 1.98
C LYS A 58 -27.21 12.45 3.10
N THR A 59 -26.03 13.05 2.91
CA THR A 59 -25.49 14.06 3.83
C THR A 59 -25.53 15.45 3.21
N ASN A 60 -25.09 16.45 3.96
CA ASN A 60 -24.93 17.83 3.51
C ASN A 60 -23.61 18.07 2.75
N TYR A 61 -23.05 17.04 2.10
CA TYR A 61 -21.78 17.18 1.38
C TYR A 61 -21.93 17.93 0.05
N PHE A 62 -23.02 17.70 -0.68
CA PHE A 62 -23.29 18.32 -1.99
C PHE A 62 -24.21 19.55 -1.91
N ILE A 63 -25.21 19.49 -1.05
CA ILE A 63 -26.23 20.53 -0.88
C ILE A 63 -26.14 21.01 0.57
N ASP A 64 -26.10 22.33 0.77
CA ASP A 64 -26.03 23.00 2.06
C ASP A 64 -27.31 22.78 2.91
N GLY A 65 -27.53 21.54 3.38
CA GLY A 65 -28.52 21.20 4.41
C GLY A 65 -29.71 20.34 3.99
N GLU A 66 -29.88 19.98 2.71
CA GLU A 66 -30.94 19.08 2.25
C GLU A 66 -30.33 17.87 1.55
N GLY A 67 -30.53 16.67 2.10
CA GLY A 67 -30.09 15.44 1.44
C GLY A 67 -30.79 15.28 0.09
N ASN A 68 -30.06 14.81 -0.92
CA ASN A 68 -30.62 14.52 -2.23
C ASN A 68 -31.40 13.19 -2.18
N ASP A 69 -32.73 13.28 -2.34
CA ASP A 69 -33.60 12.12 -2.44
C ASP A 69 -33.65 11.51 -3.84
N ASP A 70 -33.16 12.21 -4.86
CA ASP A 70 -32.93 11.64 -6.18
C ASP A 70 -31.83 10.57 -6.10
N ASP A 71 -32.07 9.45 -6.76
CA ASP A 71 -31.12 8.35 -6.88
C ASP A 71 -30.12 8.55 -8.04
N VAL A 72 -30.43 9.47 -8.97
CA VAL A 72 -29.63 9.73 -10.16
C VAL A 72 -28.59 10.83 -9.86
N PRO A 73 -27.28 10.55 -10.01
CA PRO A 73 -26.25 11.56 -9.81
C PRO A 73 -26.31 12.68 -10.85
N ASN A 74 -26.17 13.94 -10.41
CA ASN A 74 -25.86 15.05 -11.32
C ASN A 74 -24.38 15.02 -11.77
N GLU A 75 -23.96 15.98 -12.61
CA GLU A 75 -22.60 16.01 -13.16
C GLU A 75 -21.50 16.11 -12.08
N GLU A 76 -21.69 16.94 -11.05
CA GLU A 76 -20.73 17.08 -9.95
C GLU A 76 -20.68 15.83 -9.07
N GLU A 77 -21.85 15.26 -8.74
CA GLU A 77 -21.96 14.01 -7.99
C GLU A 77 -21.31 12.84 -8.74
N GLN A 78 -21.46 12.79 -10.07
CA GLN A 78 -20.81 11.79 -10.91
C GLN A 78 -19.28 11.91 -10.85
N LYS A 79 -18.71 13.12 -10.94
CA LYS A 79 -17.27 13.35 -10.78
C LYS A 79 -16.76 12.86 -9.43
N ILE A 80 -17.53 13.06 -8.36
CA ILE A 80 -17.20 12.53 -7.02
C ILE A 80 -17.30 11.00 -6.99
N GLY A 81 -18.31 10.40 -7.63
CA GLY A 81 -18.40 8.94 -7.79
C GLY A 81 -17.19 8.33 -8.49
N GLU A 82 -16.73 8.97 -9.56
CA GLU A 82 -15.53 8.58 -10.30
C GLU A 82 -14.24 8.77 -9.47
N LEU A 83 -14.17 9.84 -8.66
CA LEU A 83 -13.07 10.05 -7.72
C LEU A 83 -13.04 8.96 -6.63
N LEU A 84 -14.19 8.57 -6.09
CA LEU A 84 -14.32 7.46 -5.14
C LEU A 84 -13.88 6.13 -5.75
N LEU A 85 -14.31 5.84 -6.99
CA LEU A 85 -13.88 4.64 -7.71
C LEU A 85 -12.36 4.62 -7.90
N TYR A 86 -11.78 5.71 -8.39
CA TYR A 86 -10.34 5.84 -8.54
C TYR A 86 -9.60 5.62 -7.20
N ASN A 87 -10.08 6.25 -6.13
CA ASN A 87 -9.48 6.11 -4.81
C ASN A 87 -9.52 4.65 -4.35
N LEU A 88 -10.64 3.94 -4.54
CA LEU A 88 -10.72 2.51 -4.23
C LEU A 88 -9.71 1.70 -5.03
N GLU A 89 -9.58 1.96 -6.34
CA GLU A 89 -8.65 1.24 -7.21
C GLU A 89 -7.18 1.43 -6.83
N MET A 90 -6.77 2.68 -6.61
CA MET A 90 -5.38 2.99 -6.29
C MET A 90 -5.02 2.64 -4.84
N LEU A 91 -5.96 2.71 -3.87
CA LEU A 91 -5.71 2.37 -2.47
C LEU A 91 -5.22 0.93 -2.30
N GLN A 92 -5.64 0.02 -3.18
CA GLN A 92 -5.19 -1.37 -3.16
C GLN A 92 -3.66 -1.50 -3.25
N PHE A 93 -3.01 -0.64 -4.04
CA PHE A 93 -1.60 -0.79 -4.39
C PHE A 93 -0.69 0.20 -3.65
N ASN A 94 -1.22 1.34 -3.24
CA ASN A 94 -0.40 2.46 -2.76
C ASN A 94 -0.55 2.69 -1.24
N ALA A 95 -1.53 2.07 -0.58
CA ALA A 95 -1.78 2.27 0.84
C ALA A 95 -0.82 1.44 1.71
N HIS A 96 -0.35 2.05 2.80
CA HIS A 96 0.58 1.46 3.74
C HIS A 96 -0.14 1.09 5.04
N GLU A 97 0.02 -0.16 5.45
CA GLU A 97 -0.47 -0.64 6.75
C GLU A 97 0.45 -0.14 7.87
N ILE A 98 -0.14 0.62 8.79
CA ILE A 98 0.54 1.14 9.98
C ILE A 98 0.44 0.07 11.06
N TYR A 99 1.59 -0.27 11.64
CA TYR A 99 1.68 -1.27 12.71
C TYR A 99 2.40 -0.72 13.93
N GLU A 100 2.11 -1.35 15.06
CA GLU A 100 2.75 -1.13 16.35
C GLU A 100 3.32 -2.46 16.83
N THR A 101 4.51 -2.43 17.43
CA THR A 101 5.08 -3.58 18.13
C THR A 101 4.73 -3.48 19.61
N ARG A 102 4.00 -4.47 20.10
CA ARG A 102 3.56 -4.56 21.50
C ARG A 102 4.33 -5.64 22.24
N TYR A 103 4.67 -5.35 23.48
CA TYR A 103 5.39 -6.25 24.39
C TYR A 103 4.43 -6.69 25.49
N GLU A 104 4.45 -7.97 25.87
CA GLU A 104 3.65 -8.47 27.00
C GLU A 104 4.24 -8.06 28.35
N GLN A 105 5.57 -7.95 28.43
CA GLN A 105 6.33 -7.43 29.57
C GLN A 105 7.44 -6.49 29.09
N GLU A 106 7.82 -5.53 29.93
CA GLU A 106 8.93 -4.62 29.63
C GLU A 106 10.22 -5.41 29.33
N ASN A 107 10.86 -5.12 28.19
CA ASN A 107 12.11 -5.72 27.71
C ASN A 107 12.06 -7.18 27.19
N GLU A 108 10.90 -7.78 26.98
CA GLU A 108 10.81 -9.10 26.32
C GLU A 108 10.66 -8.99 24.79
N LEU A 109 11.79 -9.01 24.07
CA LEU A 109 11.80 -9.00 22.60
C LEU A 109 11.25 -10.30 21.98
N GLU A 110 11.41 -11.44 22.66
CA GLU A 110 11.01 -12.75 22.13
C GLU A 110 9.49 -12.88 21.94
N ASN A 111 8.71 -12.21 22.79
CA ASN A 111 7.24 -12.23 22.76
C ASN A 111 6.63 -10.99 22.10
N ALA A 112 7.44 -10.18 21.40
CA ALA A 112 6.97 -8.99 20.73
C ALA A 112 5.97 -9.33 19.61
N LYS A 113 4.77 -8.75 19.68
CA LYS A 113 3.69 -8.95 18.70
C LYS A 113 3.53 -7.72 17.83
N ILE A 114 3.40 -7.92 16.52
CA ILE A 114 3.07 -6.86 15.58
C ILE A 114 1.55 -6.78 15.44
N GLY A 115 0.97 -5.63 15.80
CA GLY A 115 -0.44 -5.33 15.61
C GLY A 115 -0.63 -4.24 14.55
N TYR A 116 -1.47 -4.49 13.55
CA TYR A 116 -1.86 -3.48 12.57
C TYR A 116 -2.98 -2.61 13.14
N ILE A 117 -2.79 -1.29 13.16
CA ILE A 117 -3.67 -0.35 13.86
C ILE A 117 -4.32 0.67 12.94
N ALA A 118 -3.74 0.93 11.75
CA ALA A 118 -4.26 1.91 10.81
C ALA A 118 -3.76 1.66 9.37
N VAL A 119 -4.27 2.45 8.44
CA VAL A 119 -3.81 2.51 7.05
C VAL A 119 -3.63 3.98 6.66
N ALA A 120 -2.61 4.28 5.86
CA ALA A 120 -2.36 5.63 5.37
C ALA A 120 -1.73 5.62 3.98
N LEU A 121 -1.87 6.73 3.26
CA LEU A 121 -1.20 6.96 1.99
C LEU A 121 -0.01 7.89 2.24
N TYR A 122 1.18 7.43 1.85
CA TYR A 122 2.41 8.22 1.90
C TYR A 122 2.91 8.41 0.47
N PRO A 123 2.59 9.53 -0.19
CA PRO A 123 2.80 9.70 -1.63
C PRO A 123 4.22 9.36 -2.10
N THR A 124 5.23 9.82 -1.38
CA THR A 124 6.64 9.55 -1.71
C THR A 124 7.02 8.08 -1.55
N VAL A 125 6.55 7.42 -0.49
CA VAL A 125 6.91 6.02 -0.20
C VAL A 125 6.14 5.06 -1.11
N ALA A 126 4.94 5.42 -1.57
CA ALA A 126 4.18 4.64 -2.54
C ALA A 126 4.90 4.45 -3.88
N LEU A 127 5.93 5.24 -4.18
CA LEU A 127 6.77 5.09 -5.37
C LEU A 127 7.82 3.96 -5.23
N PHE A 128 8.05 3.46 -4.01
CA PHE A 128 9.13 2.52 -3.74
C PHE A 128 8.66 1.13 -4.15
N ASN A 129 9.34 0.55 -5.14
CA ASN A 129 9.03 -0.79 -5.63
C ASN A 129 9.47 -1.88 -4.64
N HIS A 130 8.99 -3.08 -4.89
CA HIS A 130 9.27 -4.23 -4.05
C HIS A 130 10.62 -4.91 -4.32
N GLU A 131 11.37 -5.22 -3.27
CA GLU A 131 12.37 -6.27 -3.26
C GLU A 131 12.20 -7.19 -2.04
N CYS A 132 12.51 -8.48 -2.20
CA CYS A 132 12.46 -9.41 -1.08
C CYS A 132 13.66 -9.27 -0.14
N TYR A 133 14.80 -8.77 -0.64
CA TYR A 133 15.93 -8.26 0.14
C TYR A 133 15.98 -6.74 -0.03
N PRO A 134 15.21 -5.99 0.78
CA PRO A 134 14.94 -4.58 0.50
C PRO A 134 16.16 -3.69 0.74
N ALA A 135 16.19 -2.54 0.07
CA ALA A 135 17.13 -1.45 0.34
C ALA A 135 16.84 -0.74 1.65
N VAL A 136 15.55 -0.63 1.99
CA VAL A 136 15.06 0.12 3.14
C VAL A 136 14.07 -0.69 3.98
N THR A 137 13.96 -0.34 5.25
CA THR A 137 12.87 -0.76 6.12
C THR A 137 12.02 0.45 6.49
N ARG A 138 10.73 0.22 6.73
CA ARG A 138 9.81 1.23 7.27
C ARG A 138 9.52 0.97 8.74
N HIS A 139 9.29 2.04 9.49
CA HIS A 139 8.66 2.02 10.80
C HIS A 139 7.86 3.31 10.99
N PHE A 140 7.10 3.41 12.08
CA PHE A 140 6.19 4.52 12.31
C PHE A 140 6.49 5.25 13.61
N VAL A 141 6.49 6.58 13.55
CA VAL A 141 6.52 7.47 14.72
C VAL A 141 5.24 8.28 14.70
N GLY A 142 4.24 7.84 15.47
CA GLY A 142 2.89 8.39 15.37
C GLY A 142 2.30 8.20 13.97
N ARG A 143 2.00 9.31 13.29
CA ARG A 143 1.46 9.33 11.91
C ARG A 143 2.54 9.44 10.83
N SER A 144 3.82 9.51 11.22
CA SER A 144 4.92 9.68 10.29
C SER A 144 5.52 8.33 9.94
N ILE A 145 5.65 8.06 8.64
CA ILE A 145 6.46 6.95 8.15
C ILE A 145 7.94 7.35 8.18
N VAL A 146 8.78 6.48 8.72
CA VAL A 146 10.23 6.63 8.75
C VAL A 146 10.84 5.52 7.92
N ILE A 147 11.64 5.90 6.94
CA ILE A 147 12.32 5.00 6.01
C ILE A 147 13.81 5.01 6.32
N THR A 148 14.36 3.83 6.59
CA THR A 148 15.78 3.66 6.97
C THR A 148 16.46 2.69 6.04
N ALA A 149 17.61 3.06 5.49
CA ALA A 149 18.44 2.14 4.71
C ALA A 149 18.93 0.97 5.59
N VAL A 150 18.80 -0.25 5.10
CA VAL A 150 19.21 -1.49 5.81
C VAL A 150 20.37 -2.21 5.13
N ARG A 151 20.81 -1.68 3.98
CA ARG A 151 22.04 -2.07 3.29
C ARG A 151 22.68 -0.81 2.69
N PRO A 152 24.00 -0.81 2.44
CA PRO A 152 24.65 0.29 1.73
C PRO A 152 24.07 0.48 0.33
N LEU A 153 23.91 1.73 -0.08
CA LEU A 153 23.36 2.12 -1.38
C LEU A 153 24.38 2.97 -2.13
N LYS A 154 24.57 2.68 -3.41
CA LYS A 154 25.38 3.46 -4.34
C LYS A 154 24.49 4.44 -5.11
N LEU A 155 25.12 5.43 -5.74
CA LEU A 155 24.43 6.31 -6.68
C LEU A 155 23.83 5.49 -7.82
N GLY A 156 22.54 5.69 -8.09
CA GLY A 156 21.79 4.95 -9.11
C GLY A 156 21.13 3.66 -8.61
N ASP A 157 21.37 3.23 -7.37
CA ASP A 157 20.68 2.07 -6.81
C ASP A 157 19.18 2.35 -6.66
N VAL A 158 18.38 1.31 -6.92
CA VAL A 158 16.93 1.35 -6.67
C VAL A 158 16.67 1.30 -5.17
N ILE A 159 15.86 2.25 -4.69
CA ILE A 159 15.39 2.27 -3.29
C ILE A 159 14.13 1.41 -3.21
N ALA A 160 14.33 0.12 -2.98
CA ALA A 160 13.24 -0.84 -2.87
C ALA A 160 12.84 -1.14 -1.42
N GLU A 161 11.54 -1.27 -1.19
CA GLU A 161 10.95 -1.65 0.09
C GLU A 161 10.47 -3.11 0.06
N ASN A 162 10.21 -3.70 1.23
CA ASN A 162 9.51 -4.97 1.30
C ASN A 162 8.00 -4.76 1.52
N TYR A 163 7.17 -5.43 0.73
CA TYR A 163 5.70 -5.31 0.78
C TYR A 163 5.05 -6.30 1.77
N GLY A 164 5.86 -6.92 2.65
CA GLY A 164 5.44 -7.92 3.62
C GLY A 164 6.20 -9.26 3.50
N PRO A 165 6.27 -9.90 2.32
CA PRO A 165 6.89 -11.22 2.19
C PRO A 165 8.42 -11.11 2.05
N ILE A 166 9.13 -11.03 3.17
CA ILE A 166 10.60 -11.03 3.22
C ILE A 166 11.19 -12.44 3.05
N PHE A 167 12.30 -12.59 2.32
CA PHE A 167 12.90 -13.90 2.03
C PHE A 167 13.33 -14.65 3.29
N THR A 168 13.80 -13.93 4.31
CA THR A 168 14.27 -14.53 5.57
C THR A 168 13.17 -15.27 6.33
N ARG A 169 11.89 -14.95 6.09
CA ARG A 169 10.73 -15.55 6.80
C ARG A 169 9.80 -16.35 5.91
N LYS A 170 9.86 -16.22 4.59
CA LYS A 170 8.90 -16.85 3.66
C LYS A 170 9.63 -17.47 2.46
N PRO A 171 9.35 -18.74 2.12
CA PRO A 171 9.93 -19.39 0.95
C PRO A 171 9.41 -18.75 -0.35
N LEU A 172 10.17 -18.92 -1.44
CA LEU A 172 9.90 -18.29 -2.75
C LEU A 172 8.44 -18.44 -3.21
N ILE A 173 7.90 -19.65 -3.18
CA ILE A 173 6.52 -19.94 -3.61
C ILE A 173 5.51 -19.09 -2.83
N SER A 174 5.69 -18.98 -1.51
CA SER A 174 4.79 -18.16 -0.67
C SER A 174 4.95 -16.67 -0.97
N ARG A 175 6.17 -16.20 -1.25
CA ARG A 175 6.42 -14.79 -1.61
C ARG A 175 5.76 -14.44 -2.93
N GLN A 176 5.97 -15.23 -3.97
CA GLN A 176 5.38 -15.01 -5.29
C GLN A 176 3.85 -15.02 -5.23
N LYS A 177 3.25 -16.00 -4.55
CA LYS A 177 1.80 -16.08 -4.38
C LYS A 177 1.23 -14.83 -3.67
N ALA A 178 1.89 -14.36 -2.61
CA ALA A 178 1.43 -13.18 -1.88
C ALA A 178 1.52 -11.90 -2.71
N LEU A 179 2.62 -11.72 -3.46
CA LEU A 179 2.83 -10.55 -4.31
C LEU A 179 1.92 -10.54 -5.52
N SER A 180 1.78 -11.66 -6.22
CA SER A 180 0.94 -11.75 -7.42
C SER A 180 -0.55 -11.59 -7.10
N SER A 181 -1.02 -12.11 -5.96
CA SER A 181 -2.42 -11.97 -5.55
C SER A 181 -2.78 -10.54 -5.12
N ARG A 182 -1.90 -9.86 -4.36
CA ARG A 182 -2.18 -8.53 -3.80
C ARG A 182 -1.81 -7.38 -4.75
N TYR A 183 -0.67 -7.49 -5.42
CA TYR A 183 -0.05 -6.41 -6.19
C TYR A 183 0.05 -6.70 -7.70
N TRP A 184 -0.36 -7.89 -8.14
CA TRP A 184 -0.48 -8.26 -9.56
C TRP A 184 0.84 -8.21 -10.36
N PHE A 185 1.95 -8.56 -9.71
CA PHE A 185 3.23 -8.73 -10.38
C PHE A 185 3.97 -9.98 -9.89
N GLU A 186 4.93 -10.42 -10.69
CA GLU A 186 5.89 -11.46 -10.34
C GLU A 186 7.22 -10.81 -9.93
N CYS A 187 7.73 -11.14 -8.75
CA CYS A 187 8.96 -10.55 -8.25
C CYS A 187 10.19 -11.20 -8.90
N LYS A 188 11.06 -10.37 -9.48
CA LYS A 188 12.29 -10.82 -10.16
C LYS A 188 13.57 -10.34 -9.46
N CYS A 189 13.47 -9.96 -8.18
CA CYS A 189 14.64 -9.55 -7.40
C CYS A 189 15.64 -10.70 -7.22
N GLU A 190 16.87 -10.39 -6.84
CA GLU A 190 17.96 -11.36 -6.70
C GLU A 190 17.56 -12.55 -5.80
N ALA A 191 17.00 -12.25 -4.63
CA ALA A 191 16.53 -13.25 -3.67
C ALA A 191 15.41 -14.16 -4.22
N CYS A 192 14.67 -13.73 -5.24
CA CYS A 192 13.70 -14.56 -5.95
C CYS A 192 14.36 -15.36 -7.07
N SER A 193 15.22 -14.72 -7.88
CA SER A 193 15.89 -15.37 -9.01
C SER A 193 16.85 -16.49 -8.58
N GLN A 194 17.44 -16.38 -7.39
CA GLN A 194 18.38 -17.35 -6.84
C GLN A 194 17.77 -18.24 -5.74
N ASP A 195 16.45 -18.17 -5.53
CA ASP A 195 15.72 -18.92 -4.49
C ASP A 195 16.43 -18.92 -3.12
N TRP A 196 16.69 -17.73 -2.58
CA TRP A 196 17.38 -17.61 -1.29
C TRP A 196 16.58 -18.29 -0.16
N PRO A 197 17.24 -19.08 0.72
CA PRO A 197 16.55 -19.79 1.78
C PRO A 197 16.08 -18.84 2.89
N SER A 198 15.05 -19.28 3.63
CA SER A 198 14.61 -18.66 4.88
C SER A 198 15.35 -19.24 6.08
N PHE A 199 15.14 -18.67 7.27
CA PHE A 199 15.63 -19.24 8.54
C PHE A 199 15.13 -20.66 8.86
N GLU A 200 14.06 -21.12 8.19
CA GLU A 200 13.53 -22.47 8.38
C GLU A 200 14.11 -23.46 7.35
N THR A 201 14.73 -22.94 6.28
CA THR A 201 15.18 -23.74 5.14
C THR A 201 16.69 -23.62 4.90
N GLY A 202 17.46 -23.25 5.92
CA GLY A 202 18.92 -23.32 5.88
C GLY A 202 19.67 -22.00 5.76
N LEU A 203 19.02 -20.83 5.90
CA LEU A 203 19.72 -19.54 5.92
C LEU A 203 20.79 -19.47 7.02
N GLU A 204 20.52 -20.10 8.17
CA GLU A 204 21.42 -20.27 9.30
C GLU A 204 22.65 -21.14 9.00
N THR A 205 22.57 -22.00 7.98
CA THR A 205 23.67 -22.86 7.54
C THR A 205 24.53 -22.24 6.45
N ILE A 206 24.10 -21.11 5.87
CA ILE A 206 24.92 -20.31 4.94
C ILE A 206 26.03 -19.62 5.75
N THR A 207 27.13 -20.34 5.93
CA THR A 207 28.37 -19.88 6.59
C THR A 207 29.17 -18.88 5.74
N ASN A 208 28.75 -18.64 4.50
CA ASN A 208 29.22 -17.48 3.78
C ASN A 208 28.59 -16.25 4.43
N ARG A 209 29.38 -15.62 5.32
CA ARG A 209 29.29 -14.19 5.61
C ARG A 209 28.76 -13.53 4.33
N LEU A 210 27.65 -12.81 4.39
CA LEU A 210 27.28 -11.80 3.38
C LEU A 210 28.41 -10.73 3.37
N ARG A 211 29.60 -11.12 2.94
CA ARG A 211 30.79 -10.31 2.72
C ARG A 211 30.65 -9.83 1.29
N TYR A 212 29.85 -8.79 1.12
CA TYR A 212 29.85 -8.05 -0.13
C TYR A 212 30.75 -6.81 0.01
N TRP A 213 32.02 -7.00 0.34
CA TRP A 213 33.02 -5.92 0.38
C TRP A 213 34.43 -6.46 0.15
N GLU A 214 34.68 -7.12 -0.99
CA GLU A 214 36.02 -7.03 -1.56
C GLU A 214 36.08 -5.78 -2.43
N ARG A 215 36.96 -4.88 -1.99
CA ARG A 215 37.32 -3.64 -2.68
C ARG A 215 38.01 -4.06 -3.98
N GLU A 216 37.36 -3.86 -5.12
CA GLU A 216 38.11 -3.53 -6.33
C GLU A 216 38.25 -2.02 -6.38
N SER A 217 39.31 -1.55 -5.74
CA SER A 217 39.93 -0.28 -6.06
C SER A 217 40.57 -0.40 -7.45
N MET A 218 39.96 0.25 -8.44
CA MET A 218 40.65 0.88 -9.57
C MET A 218 40.00 2.23 -9.84
#